data_AF-A0A8S0H310-F1
#
_entry.id   AF-A0A8S0H310-F1
#
_cell.length_a   1.000
_cell.length_b   1.000
_cell.length_c   1.000
_cell.angle_alpha   90.00
_cell.angle_beta   90.00
_cell.angle_gamma   90.00
#
_symmetry.space_group_name_H-M   'P 1'
#
loop_
_entity.id
_entity.type
_entity.pdbx_description
1 polymer ?
#
loop_
_entity_poly.entity_id
_entity_poly.type
_entity_poly.pdbx_seq_one_letter_code
_entity_poly.pdbx_strand_id
1 'polypeptide(L)'
;MRQKEQLKALRSEVDILTLTATPIPRTLNMAVSGMRDLSIIATPPARRLSVRTFVMEQNKSTVKEALLRELLRGGQVYYLHNDVKTIEKCAADLAELVPEARIGIGHGQMRERELEQVMSDFYHKRFNVLIASTIIETGIDVPSANTIIIERADKFGLAQLHQLRGRVGRSHHQAYAYLLTPPRQQITPDAEKRLEAIANTQDLGAGFVLATNDLEIRGAGELLGDGQSGQIQAVGFTLYMEMLERAVKAIRKGEQPNLDQPLGGGPEINLRLPALIPEDYLPDVHARLILYKRIASATDEDGLKDLQVEMIDRFGLLPEPTKNLIRLTLLKLQAEQLGIKKVDGGPQGGRIEFAADTPVDPLALIKLIQGQPKRYKFEGATLFKFMVPMERPEERFNTLEALFERLTPKSA
;
A
#
# COMPACT_ATOMS: atom_id res chain seq x y z
N MET A 1 11.71 14.20 11.68
CA MET A 1 10.45 14.99 11.77
C MET A 1 10.65 16.28 12.54
N ARG A 2 11.07 16.22 13.82
CA ARG A 2 11.25 17.38 14.70
C ARG A 2 12.16 18.51 14.13
N GLN A 3 13.22 18.17 13.42
CA GLN A 3 14.10 19.14 12.74
C GLN A 3 13.42 19.88 11.57
N LYS A 4 12.55 19.19 10.80
CA LYS A 4 11.80 19.83 9.69
C LYS A 4 10.67 20.73 10.22
N GLU A 5 10.05 20.33 11.32
CA GLU A 5 9.01 21.11 12.01
C GLU A 5 9.58 22.37 12.67
N GLN A 6 10.79 22.29 13.25
CA GLN A 6 11.50 23.48 13.76
C GLN A 6 11.82 24.50 12.67
N LEU A 7 12.18 24.05 11.46
CA LEU A 7 12.38 24.93 10.30
C LEU A 7 11.08 25.60 9.84
N LYS A 8 9.94 24.89 9.90
CA LYS A 8 8.61 25.46 9.65
C LYS A 8 8.15 26.46 10.71
N ALA A 9 8.59 26.31 11.95
CA ALA A 9 8.23 27.21 13.03
C ALA A 9 8.92 28.59 12.94
N LEU A 10 10.02 28.71 12.16
CA LEU A 10 10.77 29.96 12.01
C LEU A 10 10.08 30.98 11.09
N ARG A 11 9.26 30.54 10.12
CA ARG A 11 8.40 31.39 9.29
C ARG A 11 7.20 30.60 8.75
N SER A 12 6.02 31.21 8.78
CA SER A 12 4.75 30.63 8.31
C SER A 12 4.65 30.44 6.79
N GLU A 13 5.38 31.24 6.02
CA GLU A 13 5.39 31.21 4.55
C GLU A 13 6.79 30.87 4.03
N VAL A 14 7.05 29.58 3.84
CA VAL A 14 8.32 29.09 3.26
C VAL A 14 7.99 27.98 2.25
N ASP A 15 8.50 28.13 1.03
CA ASP A 15 8.45 27.08 0.01
C ASP A 15 9.41 25.95 0.36
N ILE A 16 8.90 24.72 0.41
CA ILE A 16 9.68 23.54 0.86
C ILE A 16 9.88 22.59 -0.31
N LEU A 17 11.12 22.48 -0.79
CA LEU A 17 11.54 21.43 -1.71
C LEU A 17 12.18 20.26 -0.93
N THR A 18 11.59 19.07 -1.02
CA THR A 18 12.18 17.83 -0.45
C THR A 18 12.56 16.89 -1.57
N LEU A 19 13.86 16.55 -1.67
CA LEU A 19 14.38 15.56 -2.61
C LEU A 19 14.67 14.25 -1.86
N THR A 20 14.23 13.12 -2.40
CA THR A 20 14.51 11.80 -1.82
C THR A 20 14.58 10.71 -2.89
N ALA A 21 15.54 9.80 -2.76
CA ALA A 21 15.67 8.63 -3.63
C ALA A 21 14.69 7.50 -3.25
N THR A 22 14.25 7.45 -2.00
CA THR A 22 13.27 6.51 -1.46
C THR A 22 12.37 7.28 -0.50
N PRO A 23 11.16 7.70 -0.92
CA PRO A 23 10.30 8.47 -0.03
C PRO A 23 9.92 7.62 1.18
N ILE A 24 10.05 8.21 2.38
CA ILE A 24 9.61 7.57 3.62
C ILE A 24 8.10 7.28 3.47
N PRO A 25 7.61 6.07 3.80
CA PRO A 25 6.20 5.66 3.61
C PRO A 25 5.17 6.74 3.99
N ARG A 26 5.36 7.40 5.14
CA ARG A 26 4.49 8.49 5.61
C ARG A 26 4.52 9.75 4.72
N THR A 27 5.69 10.10 4.17
CA THR A 27 5.84 11.28 3.30
C THR A 27 5.30 11.00 1.90
N LEU A 28 5.44 9.77 1.42
CA LEU A 28 4.81 9.31 0.18
C LEU A 28 3.28 9.42 0.28
N ASN A 29 2.70 8.94 1.39
CA ASN A 29 1.25 9.01 1.62
C ASN A 29 0.71 10.46 1.63
N MET A 30 1.45 11.41 2.22
CA MET A 30 1.04 12.83 2.22
C MET A 30 1.05 13.46 0.83
N ALA A 31 1.95 12.99 -0.04
CA ALA A 31 2.06 13.49 -1.39
C ALA A 31 1.01 12.85 -2.32
N VAL A 32 0.75 11.55 -2.17
CA VAL A 32 -0.31 10.82 -2.91
C VAL A 32 -1.72 11.30 -2.55
N SER A 33 -1.95 11.72 -1.29
CA SER A 33 -3.21 12.34 -0.83
C SER A 33 -3.41 13.80 -1.26
N GLY A 34 -2.48 14.38 -2.04
CA GLY A 34 -2.60 15.73 -2.57
C GLY A 34 -2.36 16.86 -1.55
N MET A 35 -1.87 16.55 -0.34
CA MET A 35 -1.41 17.56 0.63
C MET A 35 -0.02 18.12 0.28
N ARG A 36 0.73 17.46 -0.61
CA ARG A 36 2.00 17.93 -1.15
C ARG A 36 2.11 17.58 -2.62
N ASP A 37 2.56 18.53 -3.43
CA ASP A 37 2.87 18.26 -4.83
C ASP A 37 4.04 17.28 -4.93
N LEU A 38 3.81 16.19 -5.69
CA LEU A 38 4.80 15.16 -5.95
C LEU A 38 5.26 15.29 -7.40
N SER A 39 6.56 15.49 -7.61
CA SER A 39 7.17 15.34 -8.92
C SER A 39 8.06 14.10 -8.93
N ILE A 40 7.73 13.13 -9.78
CA ILE A 40 8.49 11.88 -9.94
C ILE A 40 9.40 12.04 -11.15
N ILE A 41 10.70 12.06 -10.92
CA ILE A 41 11.71 12.01 -11.99
C ILE A 41 12.04 10.53 -12.21
N ALA A 42 11.25 9.85 -13.05
CA ALA A 42 11.41 8.44 -13.35
C ALA A 42 12.45 8.19 -14.46
N THR A 43 12.56 9.11 -15.43
CA THR A 43 13.42 8.93 -16.60
C THR A 43 14.89 9.11 -16.23
N PRO A 44 15.73 8.07 -16.33
CA PRO A 44 17.15 8.20 -16.08
C PRO A 44 17.83 8.99 -17.21
N PRO A 45 19.00 9.60 -16.95
CA PRO A 45 19.83 10.18 -18.02
C PRO A 45 20.17 9.13 -19.09
N ALA A 46 20.30 9.58 -20.34
CA ALA A 46 20.63 8.71 -21.46
C ALA A 46 21.90 7.87 -21.17
N ARG A 47 21.85 6.57 -21.52
CA ARG A 47 22.93 5.56 -21.35
C ARG A 47 23.15 5.01 -19.94
N ARG A 48 22.21 5.17 -19.01
CA ARG A 48 22.27 4.47 -17.71
C ARG A 48 21.74 3.04 -17.83
N LEU A 49 22.57 2.04 -17.55
CA LEU A 49 22.19 0.63 -17.53
C LEU A 49 21.60 0.25 -16.17
N SER A 50 20.63 -0.68 -16.14
CA SER A 50 20.08 -1.23 -14.90
C SER A 50 21.09 -2.09 -14.16
N VAL A 51 21.00 -2.12 -12.82
CA VAL A 51 21.86 -2.95 -11.98
C VAL A 51 21.28 -4.36 -11.91
N ARG A 52 22.03 -5.37 -12.39
CA ARG A 52 21.60 -6.78 -12.28
C ARG A 52 21.78 -7.25 -10.84
N THR A 53 20.67 -7.59 -10.21
CA THR A 53 20.64 -7.98 -8.80
C THR A 53 20.45 -9.50 -8.69
N PHE A 54 21.28 -10.16 -7.89
CA PHE A 54 21.22 -11.60 -7.62
C PHE A 54 21.06 -11.83 -6.13
N VAL A 55 20.07 -12.63 -5.75
CA VAL A 55 19.89 -13.13 -4.37
C VAL A 55 20.35 -14.58 -4.35
N MET A 56 21.33 -14.89 -3.49
CA MET A 56 21.87 -16.24 -3.39
C MET A 56 22.46 -16.50 -2.01
N GLU A 57 22.58 -17.79 -1.68
CA GLU A 57 23.26 -18.20 -0.46
C GLU A 57 24.76 -17.86 -0.54
N GLN A 58 25.32 -17.50 0.61
CA GLN A 58 26.73 -17.12 0.71
C GLN A 58 27.64 -18.30 0.35
N ASN A 59 28.33 -18.17 -0.78
CA ASN A 59 29.32 -19.14 -1.24
C ASN A 59 30.63 -18.42 -1.59
N LYS A 60 31.75 -18.90 -1.02
CA LYS A 60 33.09 -18.34 -1.26
C LYS A 60 33.46 -18.35 -2.76
N SER A 61 33.06 -19.37 -3.51
CA SER A 61 33.34 -19.45 -4.94
C SER A 61 32.67 -18.32 -5.72
N THR A 62 31.40 -18.01 -5.41
CA THR A 62 30.67 -16.94 -6.09
C THR A 62 31.23 -15.55 -5.75
N VAL A 63 31.61 -15.34 -4.48
CA VAL A 63 32.27 -14.08 -4.06
C VAL A 63 33.59 -13.91 -4.80
N LYS A 64 34.40 -14.97 -4.90
CA LYS A 64 35.66 -14.97 -5.65
C LYS A 64 35.43 -14.62 -7.12
N GLU A 65 34.49 -15.27 -7.79
CA GLU A 65 34.16 -14.99 -9.20
C GLU A 65 33.67 -13.56 -9.41
N ALA A 66 32.81 -13.05 -8.52
CA ALA A 66 32.30 -11.69 -8.59
C ALA A 66 33.42 -10.64 -8.44
N LEU A 67 34.33 -10.84 -7.48
CA LEU A 67 35.50 -9.98 -7.28
C LEU A 67 36.44 -10.01 -8.48
N LEU A 68 36.83 -11.21 -8.93
CA LEU A 68 37.74 -11.40 -10.07
C LEU A 68 37.18 -10.78 -11.35
N ARG A 69 35.89 -10.96 -11.62
CA ARG A 69 35.22 -10.37 -12.79
C ARG A 69 35.36 -8.86 -12.83
N GLU A 70 35.19 -8.18 -11.70
CA GLU A 70 35.32 -6.71 -11.64
C GLU A 70 36.78 -6.26 -11.68
N LEU A 71 37.68 -6.99 -11.03
CA LEU A 71 39.13 -6.73 -11.04
C LEU A 71 39.71 -6.83 -12.45
N LEU A 72 39.34 -7.86 -13.22
CA LEU A 72 39.74 -8.05 -14.61
C LEU A 72 39.25 -6.92 -15.52
N ARG A 73 38.12 -6.29 -15.17
CA ARG A 73 37.59 -5.11 -15.87
C ARG A 73 38.28 -3.80 -15.47
N GLY A 74 39.19 -3.82 -14.49
CA GLY A 74 39.81 -2.62 -13.92
C GLY A 74 38.81 -1.75 -13.14
N GLY A 75 37.70 -2.35 -12.70
CA GLY A 75 36.69 -1.72 -11.87
C GLY A 75 37.00 -1.87 -10.38
N GLN A 76 36.06 -1.40 -9.57
CA GLN A 76 36.14 -1.47 -8.11
C GLN A 76 34.89 -2.10 -7.52
N VAL A 77 35.05 -2.72 -6.36
CA VAL A 77 34.00 -3.47 -5.68
C VAL A 77 33.75 -2.89 -4.29
N TYR A 78 32.47 -2.72 -3.96
CA TYR A 78 32.03 -2.54 -2.59
C TYR A 78 31.70 -3.90 -1.97
N TYR A 79 32.32 -4.22 -0.85
CA TYR A 79 31.97 -5.38 -0.04
C TYR A 79 31.39 -4.89 1.29
N LEU A 80 30.09 -5.07 1.49
CA LEU A 80 29.40 -4.59 2.68
C LEU A 80 29.51 -5.63 3.80
N HIS A 81 30.17 -5.27 4.88
CA HIS A 81 30.26 -6.04 6.12
C HIS A 81 29.91 -5.12 7.29
N ASN A 82 28.75 -5.34 7.91
CA ASN A 82 28.20 -4.37 8.88
C ASN A 82 28.85 -4.46 10.28
N ASP A 83 29.54 -5.55 10.61
CA ASP A 83 30.13 -5.74 11.94
C ASP A 83 31.59 -5.27 11.99
N VAL A 84 31.82 -4.15 12.67
CA VAL A 84 33.15 -3.55 12.83
C VAL A 84 34.12 -4.48 13.59
N LYS A 85 33.62 -5.34 14.48
CA LYS A 85 34.50 -6.24 15.27
C LYS A 85 35.13 -7.33 14.40
N THR A 86 34.45 -7.73 13.32
CA THR A 86 34.89 -8.83 12.44
C THR A 86 35.37 -8.35 11.08
N ILE A 87 35.37 -7.05 10.82
CA ILE A 87 35.73 -6.48 9.52
C ILE A 87 37.18 -6.76 9.13
N GLU A 88 38.12 -6.70 10.07
CA GLU A 88 39.54 -7.00 9.81
C GLU A 88 39.75 -8.48 9.47
N LYS A 89 39.03 -9.37 10.17
CA LYS A 89 39.05 -10.80 9.87
C LYS A 89 38.47 -11.07 8.48
N CYS A 90 37.35 -10.42 8.14
CA CYS A 90 36.76 -10.50 6.81
C CYS A 90 37.75 -10.03 5.72
N ALA A 91 38.50 -8.96 5.98
CA ALA A 91 39.54 -8.48 5.07
C ALA A 91 40.66 -9.49 4.87
N ALA A 92 41.14 -10.13 5.94
CA ALA A 92 42.14 -11.19 5.86
C ALA A 92 41.62 -12.40 5.07
N ASP A 93 40.41 -12.87 5.37
CA ASP A 93 39.77 -14.00 4.68
C ASP A 93 39.57 -13.71 3.18
N LEU A 94 39.21 -12.47 2.83
CA LEU A 94 39.06 -12.04 1.43
C LEU A 94 40.41 -11.89 0.71
N ALA A 95 41.45 -11.42 1.40
CA ALA A 95 42.80 -11.34 0.85
C ALA A 95 43.38 -12.72 0.54
N GLU A 96 43.10 -13.72 1.39
CA GLU A 96 43.46 -15.11 1.13
C GLU A 96 42.67 -15.70 -0.05
N LEU A 97 41.38 -15.39 -0.14
CA LEU A 97 40.51 -15.88 -1.22
C LEU A 97 40.88 -15.32 -2.59
N VAL A 98 41.25 -14.03 -2.64
CA VAL A 98 41.61 -13.28 -3.86
C VAL A 98 42.91 -12.49 -3.63
N PRO A 99 44.08 -13.11 -3.79
CA PRO A 99 45.38 -12.46 -3.55
C PRO A 99 45.68 -11.26 -4.46
N GLU A 100 45.01 -11.18 -5.61
CA GLU A 100 45.14 -10.12 -6.60
C GLU A 100 44.38 -8.84 -6.19
N ALA A 101 43.47 -8.95 -5.22
CA ALA A 101 42.66 -7.83 -4.76
C ALA A 101 43.45 -6.95 -3.79
N ARG A 102 43.58 -5.65 -4.11
CA ARG A 102 44.03 -4.65 -3.12
C ARG A 102 42.82 -4.21 -2.31
N ILE A 103 42.79 -4.63 -1.05
CA ILE A 103 41.65 -4.44 -0.14
C ILE A 103 41.92 -3.24 0.78
N GLY A 104 40.93 -2.36 0.91
CA GLY A 104 40.87 -1.31 1.92
C GLY A 104 39.67 -1.50 2.85
N ILE A 105 39.73 -0.96 4.07
CA ILE A 105 38.68 -1.04 5.09
C ILE A 105 38.19 0.36 5.41
N GLY A 106 36.86 0.55 5.45
CA GLY A 106 36.23 1.82 5.85
C GLY A 106 35.01 1.61 6.74
N HIS A 107 35.09 1.98 8.02
CA HIS A 107 33.98 1.80 8.98
C HIS A 107 33.68 3.05 9.82
N GLY A 108 32.48 3.13 10.40
CA GLY A 108 31.94 4.37 11.01
C GLY A 108 32.65 4.82 12.27
N GLN A 109 33.39 3.91 12.90
CA GLN A 109 34.20 4.20 14.09
C GLN A 109 35.58 4.80 13.77
N MET A 110 35.97 4.89 12.49
CA MET A 110 37.23 5.53 12.09
C MET A 110 37.14 7.04 12.33
N ARG A 111 38.29 7.68 12.56
CA ARG A 111 38.33 9.15 12.63
C ARG A 111 38.00 9.73 11.27
N GLU A 112 37.31 10.87 11.21
CA GLU A 112 36.89 11.49 9.95
C GLU A 112 38.03 11.65 8.94
N ARG A 113 39.21 12.09 9.41
CA ARG A 113 40.41 12.23 8.56
C ARG A 113 40.92 10.91 7.98
N GLU A 114 40.85 9.83 8.74
CA GLU A 114 41.27 8.50 8.27
C GLU A 114 40.28 7.97 7.25
N LEU A 115 38.98 8.15 7.50
CA LEU A 115 37.93 7.77 6.57
C LEU A 115 38.07 8.54 5.26
N GLU A 116 38.25 9.87 5.31
CA GLU A 116 38.46 10.70 4.13
C GLU A 116 39.69 10.25 3.32
N GLN A 117 40.79 9.89 3.99
CA GLN A 117 41.98 9.37 3.33
C GLN A 117 41.71 8.03 2.63
N VAL A 118 41.05 7.07 3.31
CA VAL A 118 40.66 5.79 2.70
C VAL A 118 39.74 6.01 1.50
N MET A 119 38.82 6.96 1.60
CA MET A 119 37.91 7.28 0.50
C MET A 119 38.64 7.90 -0.69
N SER A 120 39.59 8.80 -0.44
CA SER A 120 40.44 9.39 -1.47
C SER A 120 41.29 8.32 -2.16
N ASP A 121 41.88 7.41 -1.38
CA ASP A 121 42.67 6.29 -1.89
C ASP A 121 41.83 5.34 -2.74
N PHE A 122 40.59 5.09 -2.35
CA PHE A 122 39.63 4.33 -3.13
C PHE A 122 39.26 5.09 -4.42
N TYR A 123 38.98 6.39 -4.37
CA TYR A 123 38.69 7.19 -5.57
C TYR A 123 39.86 7.15 -6.58
N HIS A 124 41.11 7.23 -6.10
CA HIS A 124 42.31 7.17 -6.93
C HIS A 124 42.74 5.74 -7.34
N LYS A 125 41.90 4.72 -7.12
CA LYS A 125 42.16 3.31 -7.46
C LYS A 125 43.43 2.73 -6.83
N ARG A 126 43.85 3.24 -5.65
CA ARG A 126 44.95 2.63 -4.88
C ARG A 126 44.55 1.25 -4.34
N PHE A 127 43.27 1.11 -4.01
CA PHE A 127 42.62 -0.16 -3.69
C PHE A 127 41.48 -0.45 -4.67
N ASN A 128 41.22 -1.73 -4.90
CA ASN A 128 40.19 -2.20 -5.83
C ASN A 128 38.92 -2.66 -5.10
N VAL A 129 39.06 -3.13 -3.86
CA VAL A 129 37.95 -3.63 -3.05
C VAL A 129 37.89 -2.79 -1.78
N LEU A 130 36.74 -2.16 -1.51
CA LEU A 130 36.48 -1.48 -0.25
C LEU A 130 35.52 -2.32 0.58
N ILE A 131 36.01 -2.83 1.72
CA ILE A 131 35.19 -3.45 2.74
C ILE A 131 34.66 -2.33 3.62
N ALA A 132 33.35 -2.11 3.59
CA ALA A 132 32.73 -1.02 4.33
C ALA A 132 31.53 -1.49 5.15
N SER A 133 31.19 -0.71 6.18
CA SER A 133 29.88 -0.79 6.83
C SER A 133 28.85 0.07 6.08
N THR A 134 27.68 0.30 6.68
CA THR A 134 26.60 1.14 6.11
C THR A 134 26.95 2.59 5.81
N ILE A 135 28.17 3.08 6.07
CA ILE A 135 28.60 4.45 5.72
C ILE A 135 28.47 4.74 4.23
N ILE A 136 28.59 3.72 3.36
CA ILE A 136 28.40 3.92 1.92
C ILE A 136 26.97 4.42 1.58
N GLU A 137 26.02 4.30 2.51
CA GLU A 137 24.66 4.81 2.39
C GLU A 137 24.60 6.35 2.34
N THR A 138 25.54 7.08 2.96
CA THR A 138 25.36 8.53 3.22
C THR A 138 26.20 9.50 2.39
N GLY A 139 27.25 9.11 1.67
CA GLY A 139 28.13 10.17 1.16
C GLY A 139 29.08 9.90 0.00
N ILE A 140 29.18 8.68 -0.51
CA ILE A 140 30.23 8.38 -1.49
C ILE A 140 29.62 7.95 -2.81
N ASP A 141 30.09 8.58 -3.88
CA ASP A 141 29.84 8.21 -5.25
C ASP A 141 31.16 7.96 -5.97
N VAL A 142 31.47 6.70 -6.26
CA VAL A 142 32.63 6.31 -7.06
C VAL A 142 32.13 5.74 -8.39
N PRO A 143 32.26 6.48 -9.50
CA PRO A 143 31.76 6.04 -10.81
C PRO A 143 32.39 4.73 -11.31
N SER A 144 33.61 4.41 -10.86
CA SER A 144 34.33 3.16 -11.19
C SER A 144 33.87 1.95 -10.36
N ALA A 145 33.06 2.15 -9.33
CA ALA A 145 32.51 1.07 -8.53
C ALA A 145 31.22 0.57 -9.17
N ASN A 146 31.31 -0.59 -9.83
CA ASN A 146 30.20 -1.17 -10.59
C ASN A 146 29.65 -2.45 -9.97
N THR A 147 30.35 -3.05 -9.01
CA THR A 147 29.90 -4.26 -8.34
C THR A 147 29.77 -4.00 -6.84
N ILE A 148 28.64 -4.38 -6.27
CA ILE A 148 28.41 -4.38 -4.82
C ILE A 148 28.07 -5.80 -4.36
N ILE A 149 28.71 -6.23 -3.28
CA ILE A 149 28.45 -7.50 -2.60
C ILE A 149 27.96 -7.14 -1.20
N ILE A 150 26.74 -7.56 -0.86
CA ILE A 150 26.11 -7.31 0.43
C ILE A 150 26.09 -8.61 1.21
N GLU A 151 26.92 -8.68 2.26
CA GLU A 151 26.88 -9.80 3.19
C GLU A 151 25.72 -9.65 4.16
N ARG A 152 25.07 -10.78 4.50
CA ARG A 152 23.89 -10.81 5.40
C ARG A 152 22.79 -9.84 4.96
N ALA A 153 22.42 -9.91 3.67
CA ALA A 153 21.35 -9.10 3.09
C ALA A 153 19.99 -9.27 3.84
N ASP A 154 19.80 -10.40 4.53
CA ASP A 154 18.65 -10.70 5.39
C ASP A 154 18.41 -9.67 6.51
N LYS A 155 19.49 -9.04 7.01
CA LYS A 155 19.43 -8.09 8.13
C LYS A 155 19.07 -6.66 7.71
N PHE A 156 19.10 -6.34 6.41
CA PHE A 156 18.90 -4.97 5.93
C PHE A 156 17.46 -4.68 5.56
N GLY A 157 16.98 -3.46 5.83
CA GLY A 157 15.68 -2.99 5.36
C GLY A 157 15.63 -2.85 3.84
N LEU A 158 14.43 -2.95 3.24
CA LEU A 158 14.26 -2.85 1.79
C LEU A 158 14.76 -1.50 1.23
N ALA A 159 14.42 -0.41 1.92
CA ALA A 159 14.91 0.92 1.59
C ALA A 159 16.44 1.03 1.63
N GLN A 160 17.09 0.42 2.63
CA GLN A 160 18.55 0.42 2.75
C GLN A 160 19.19 -0.36 1.60
N LEU A 161 18.69 -1.58 1.32
CA LEU A 161 19.18 -2.38 0.19
C LEU A 161 19.01 -1.64 -1.15
N HIS A 162 17.90 -0.91 -1.34
CA HIS A 162 17.70 -0.10 -2.53
C HIS A 162 18.71 1.06 -2.63
N GLN A 163 18.97 1.76 -1.53
CA GLN A 163 19.96 2.83 -1.50
C GLN A 163 21.37 2.32 -1.77
N LEU A 164 21.76 1.21 -1.12
CA LEU A 164 23.05 0.53 -1.32
C LEU A 164 23.23 0.08 -2.78
N ARG A 165 22.20 -0.53 -3.37
CA ARG A 165 22.17 -0.88 -4.80
C ARG A 165 22.34 0.35 -5.70
N GLY A 166 21.72 1.47 -5.33
CA GLY A 166 21.82 2.74 -6.07
C GLY A 166 23.20 3.41 -6.02
N ARG A 167 24.13 2.90 -5.21
CA ARG A 167 25.53 3.38 -5.15
C ARG A 167 26.40 2.82 -6.27
N VAL A 168 25.98 1.77 -6.97
CA VAL A 168 26.67 1.22 -8.13
C VAL A 168 25.92 1.49 -9.44
N GLY A 169 26.62 1.39 -10.57
CA GLY A 169 25.99 1.57 -11.89
C GLY A 169 25.76 3.03 -12.27
N ARG A 170 26.74 3.88 -11.96
CA ARG A 170 26.79 5.28 -12.43
C ARG A 170 27.59 5.47 -13.73
N SER A 171 28.29 4.43 -14.18
CA SER A 171 29.04 4.40 -15.44
C SER A 171 28.19 3.85 -16.61
N HIS A 172 28.79 3.80 -17.80
CA HIS A 172 28.21 3.14 -18.98
C HIS A 172 28.35 1.61 -18.95
N HIS A 173 29.01 1.05 -17.93
CA HIS A 173 29.21 -0.38 -17.82
C HIS A 173 28.09 -1.03 -17.01
N GLN A 174 27.79 -2.29 -17.36
CA GLN A 174 26.84 -3.10 -16.62
C GLN A 174 27.32 -3.26 -15.17
N ALA A 175 26.44 -2.91 -14.23
CA ALA A 175 26.65 -3.06 -12.80
C ALA A 175 25.94 -4.30 -12.25
N TYR A 176 26.50 -4.82 -11.15
CA TYR A 176 26.04 -6.04 -10.50
C TYR A 176 25.89 -5.84 -9.00
N ALA A 177 24.79 -6.35 -8.44
CA ALA A 177 24.53 -6.36 -7.01
C ALA A 177 24.31 -7.80 -6.54
N TYR A 178 25.18 -8.29 -5.67
CA TYR A 178 25.11 -9.62 -5.08
C TYR A 178 24.58 -9.50 -3.64
N LEU A 179 23.38 -10.00 -3.40
CA LEU A 179 22.74 -10.04 -2.10
C LEU A 179 22.96 -11.43 -1.50
N LEU A 180 23.92 -11.54 -0.58
CA LEU A 180 24.30 -12.82 0.03
C LEU A 180 23.45 -13.06 1.28
N THR A 181 22.86 -14.24 1.35
CA THR A 181 22.01 -14.66 2.47
C THR A 181 22.59 -15.89 3.16
N PRO A 182 22.27 -16.12 4.45
CA PRO A 182 22.45 -17.43 5.05
C PRO A 182 21.57 -18.49 4.35
N PRO A 183 21.73 -19.78 4.65
CA PRO A 183 20.87 -20.83 4.12
C PRO A 183 19.39 -20.52 4.36
N ARG A 184 18.51 -20.85 3.41
CA ARG A 184 17.06 -20.51 3.45
C ARG A 184 16.38 -20.80 4.79
N GLN A 185 16.77 -21.87 5.47
CA GLN A 185 16.22 -22.29 6.77
C GLN A 185 16.44 -21.28 7.90
N GLN A 186 17.41 -20.36 7.76
CA GLN A 186 17.75 -19.34 8.77
C GLN A 186 17.17 -17.96 8.44
N ILE A 187 16.48 -17.82 7.31
CA ILE A 187 15.91 -16.54 6.86
C ILE A 187 14.46 -16.45 7.36
N THR A 188 14.06 -15.27 7.84
CA THR A 188 12.66 -15.04 8.21
C THR A 188 11.78 -14.88 6.96
N PRO A 189 10.49 -15.27 7.01
CA PRO A 189 9.58 -15.10 5.88
C PRO A 189 9.52 -13.67 5.33
N ASP A 190 9.60 -12.66 6.22
CA ASP A 190 9.63 -11.24 5.81
C ASP A 190 10.94 -10.84 5.13
N ALA A 191 12.07 -11.44 5.52
CA ALA A 191 13.34 -11.21 4.84
C ALA A 191 13.33 -11.83 3.43
N GLU A 192 12.76 -13.02 3.26
CA GLU A 192 12.61 -13.67 1.96
C GLU A 192 11.77 -12.81 1.00
N LYS A 193 10.60 -12.34 1.44
CA LYS A 193 9.75 -11.42 0.64
C LYS A 193 10.46 -10.13 0.25
N ARG A 194 11.23 -9.52 1.18
CA ARG A 194 12.02 -8.30 0.89
C ARG A 194 13.09 -8.56 -0.17
N LEU A 195 13.79 -9.69 -0.08
CA LEU A 195 14.86 -10.07 -0.99
C LEU A 195 14.31 -10.39 -2.39
N GLU A 196 13.17 -11.08 -2.48
CA GLU A 196 12.47 -11.33 -3.73
C GLU A 196 11.98 -10.02 -4.37
N ALA A 197 11.40 -9.12 -3.57
CA ALA A 197 10.93 -7.82 -4.05
C ALA A 197 12.08 -7.02 -4.69
N ILE A 198 13.25 -6.95 -4.06
CA ILE A 198 14.38 -6.20 -4.62
C ILE A 198 15.01 -6.87 -5.84
N ALA A 199 15.01 -8.20 -5.92
CA ALA A 199 15.49 -8.95 -7.08
C ALA A 199 14.61 -8.74 -8.32
N ASN A 200 13.29 -8.68 -8.10
CA ASN A 200 12.30 -8.46 -9.15
C ASN A 200 12.23 -7.00 -9.61
N THR A 201 12.68 -6.05 -8.78
CA THR A 201 12.64 -4.63 -9.13
C THR A 201 13.85 -4.24 -9.99
N GLN A 202 13.87 -4.65 -11.26
CA GLN A 202 15.01 -4.47 -12.16
C GLN A 202 15.05 -3.10 -12.88
N ASP A 203 13.97 -2.32 -12.85
CA ASP A 203 13.87 -1.07 -13.62
C ASP A 203 14.29 0.20 -12.86
N LEU A 204 14.89 1.14 -13.58
CA LEU A 204 15.12 2.50 -13.09
C LEU A 204 13.78 3.23 -13.01
N GLY A 205 13.35 3.54 -11.79
CA GLY A 205 11.96 3.91 -11.45
C GLY A 205 11.42 3.10 -10.24
N ALA A 206 12.14 2.01 -9.92
CA ALA A 206 12.00 1.12 -8.76
C ALA A 206 11.70 1.79 -7.42
N GLY A 207 12.23 2.98 -7.15
CA GLY A 207 12.18 3.59 -5.81
C GLY A 207 10.75 3.84 -5.31
N PHE A 208 9.80 4.11 -6.22
CA PHE A 208 8.39 4.28 -5.88
C PHE A 208 7.71 2.95 -5.59
N VAL A 209 7.86 1.96 -6.48
CA VAL A 209 7.32 0.59 -6.31
C VAL A 209 7.88 -0.07 -5.04
N LEU A 210 9.17 0.11 -4.78
CA LEU A 210 9.83 -0.39 -3.57
C LEU A 210 9.33 0.29 -2.30
N ALA A 211 9.03 1.59 -2.34
CA ALA A 211 8.47 2.27 -1.18
C ALA A 211 7.04 1.80 -0.88
N THR A 212 6.24 1.49 -1.90
CA THR A 212 4.92 0.87 -1.76
C THR A 212 5.04 -0.54 -1.18
N ASN A 213 5.95 -1.37 -1.71
CA ASN A 213 6.19 -2.71 -1.20
C ASN A 213 6.77 -2.70 0.23
N ASP A 214 7.65 -1.75 0.58
CA ASP A 214 8.18 -1.62 1.95
C ASP A 214 7.05 -1.23 2.94
N LEU A 215 6.07 -0.44 2.47
CA LEU A 215 4.89 -0.05 3.25
C LEU A 215 3.94 -1.24 3.47
N GLU A 216 3.72 -2.06 2.44
CA GLU A 216 2.92 -3.29 2.54
C GLU A 216 3.59 -4.35 3.41
N ILE A 217 4.90 -4.54 3.27
CA ILE A 217 5.67 -5.57 3.99
C ILE A 217 5.86 -5.21 5.46
N ARG A 218 6.19 -3.94 5.79
CA ARG A 218 6.34 -3.53 7.19
C ARG A 218 5.00 -3.37 7.92
N GLY A 219 3.91 -3.23 7.17
CA GLY A 219 2.64 -2.78 7.68
C GLY A 219 2.70 -1.32 8.17
N ALA A 220 1.58 -0.60 8.13
CA ALA A 220 1.47 0.74 8.69
C ALA A 220 1.54 0.79 10.25
N GLY A 221 2.22 -0.18 10.88
CA GLY A 221 2.14 -0.51 12.30
C GLY A 221 2.95 0.38 13.24
N GLU A 222 3.99 1.08 12.77
CA GLU A 222 4.87 1.82 13.70
C GLU A 222 4.32 3.18 14.15
N LEU A 223 3.11 3.57 13.70
CA LEU A 223 2.50 4.86 14.05
C LEU A 223 1.58 4.81 15.27
N LEU A 224 1.21 3.65 15.82
CA LEU A 224 0.19 3.53 16.87
C LEU A 224 0.53 2.63 18.08
N GLY A 225 1.76 2.14 18.20
CA GLY A 225 2.23 1.43 19.41
C GLY A 225 1.97 -0.07 19.41
N ASP A 226 2.82 -0.79 20.15
CA ASP A 226 2.91 -2.25 20.15
C ASP A 226 1.68 -2.93 20.78
N GLY A 227 1.07 -3.84 20.01
CA GLY A 227 0.16 -4.87 20.53
C GLY A 227 -1.05 -5.11 19.62
N GLN A 228 -1.11 -6.30 19.02
CA GLN A 228 -2.22 -6.85 18.20
C GLN A 228 -2.13 -6.63 16.68
N SER A 229 -1.08 -7.21 16.08
CA SER A 229 -0.92 -7.38 14.64
C SER A 229 -1.64 -8.64 14.15
N GLY A 230 -2.35 -8.53 13.02
CA GLY A 230 -2.84 -9.73 12.32
C GLY A 230 -3.96 -9.44 11.33
N GLN A 231 -5.18 -9.18 11.81
CA GLN A 231 -6.37 -9.10 10.95
C GLN A 231 -7.17 -7.79 11.06
N ILE A 232 -6.96 -6.98 12.11
CA ILE A 232 -7.74 -5.76 12.36
C ILE A 232 -7.15 -4.54 11.62
N GLN A 233 -5.87 -4.58 11.23
CA GLN A 233 -5.12 -3.44 10.68
C GLN A 233 -5.49 -3.01 9.25
N ALA A 234 -5.97 -3.93 8.40
CA ALA A 234 -6.36 -3.59 7.02
C ALA A 234 -7.65 -2.75 6.94
N VAL A 235 -8.56 -2.96 7.89
CA VAL A 235 -9.85 -2.27 7.96
C VAL A 235 -9.65 -0.81 8.43
N GLY A 236 -8.78 -0.59 9.43
CA GLY A 236 -8.53 0.75 9.97
C GLY A 236 -7.82 1.72 9.02
N PHE A 237 -6.89 1.23 8.19
CA PHE A 237 -6.18 2.07 7.21
C PHE A 237 -7.07 2.50 6.03
N THR A 238 -7.90 1.57 5.54
CA THR A 238 -8.88 1.88 4.49
C THR A 238 -9.88 2.93 5.00
N LEU A 239 -10.38 2.73 6.23
CA LEU A 239 -11.29 3.65 6.89
C LEU A 239 -10.67 5.05 7.11
N TYR A 240 -9.38 5.11 7.48
CA TYR A 240 -8.65 6.37 7.63
C TYR A 240 -8.45 7.11 6.29
N MET A 241 -8.12 6.38 5.21
CA MET A 241 -8.00 6.98 3.88
C MET A 241 -9.35 7.50 3.37
N GLU A 242 -10.45 6.78 3.64
CA GLU A 242 -11.81 7.23 3.34
C GLU A 242 -12.20 8.49 4.12
N MET A 243 -11.84 8.61 5.41
CA MET A 243 -12.02 9.86 6.18
C MET A 243 -11.27 11.02 5.54
N LEU A 244 -10.01 10.77 5.19
CA LEU A 244 -9.10 11.79 4.71
C LEU A 244 -9.56 12.31 3.35
N GLU A 245 -9.95 11.41 2.44
CA GLU A 245 -10.47 11.78 1.12
C GLU A 245 -11.79 12.58 1.25
N ARG A 246 -12.66 12.20 2.18
CA ARG A 246 -13.91 12.92 2.45
C ARG A 246 -13.67 14.30 3.04
N ALA A 247 -12.74 14.44 3.97
CA ALA A 247 -12.35 15.73 4.54
C ALA A 247 -11.75 16.66 3.47
N VAL A 248 -10.90 16.13 2.59
CA VAL A 248 -10.32 16.90 1.47
C VAL A 248 -11.39 17.32 0.46
N LYS A 249 -12.36 16.45 0.14
CA LYS A 249 -13.50 16.78 -0.74
C LYS A 249 -14.40 17.87 -0.13
N ALA A 250 -14.71 17.80 1.16
CA ALA A 250 -15.50 18.82 1.86
C ALA A 250 -14.81 20.19 1.86
N ILE A 251 -13.51 20.22 2.17
CA ILE A 251 -12.71 21.46 2.17
C ILE A 251 -12.62 22.07 0.75
N ARG A 252 -12.46 21.24 -0.30
CA ARG A 252 -12.45 21.71 -1.70
C ARG A 252 -13.80 22.29 -2.15
N LYS A 253 -14.91 21.86 -1.56
CA LYS A 253 -16.26 22.41 -1.81
C LYS A 253 -16.60 23.62 -0.94
N GLY A 254 -15.72 24.03 -0.02
CA GLY A 254 -15.96 25.13 0.92
C GLY A 254 -16.89 24.76 2.09
N GLU A 255 -17.14 23.48 2.32
CA GLU A 255 -17.97 22.96 3.41
C GLU A 255 -17.11 22.60 4.63
N GLN A 256 -17.58 22.86 5.84
CA GLN A 256 -16.90 22.41 7.05
C GLN A 256 -17.09 20.89 7.21
N PRO A 257 -16.01 20.10 7.33
CA PRO A 257 -16.13 18.66 7.53
C PRO A 257 -16.78 18.39 8.90
N ASN A 258 -18.01 17.88 8.87
CA ASN A 258 -18.74 17.54 10.08
C ASN A 258 -18.17 16.22 10.65
N LEU A 259 -17.26 16.34 11.62
CA LEU A 259 -16.52 15.24 12.24
C LEU A 259 -17.41 14.29 13.08
N ASP A 260 -18.65 14.68 13.36
CA ASP A 260 -19.63 13.89 14.11
C ASP A 260 -20.44 12.91 13.23
N GLN A 261 -20.23 12.89 11.90
CA GLN A 261 -20.85 11.88 11.06
C GLN A 261 -20.08 10.56 11.14
N PRO A 262 -20.75 9.43 11.45
CA PRO A 262 -20.10 8.13 11.45
C PRO A 262 -19.36 7.86 10.14
N LEU A 263 -18.16 7.33 10.31
CA LEU A 263 -17.34 6.65 9.33
C LEU A 263 -18.16 5.60 8.57
N GLY A 264 -18.59 5.93 7.36
CA GLY A 264 -19.54 5.13 6.58
C GLY A 264 -20.99 5.57 6.82
N GLY A 265 -21.35 6.76 6.37
CA GLY A 265 -22.72 7.29 6.41
C GLY A 265 -23.62 6.75 5.30
N GLY A 266 -23.44 5.49 4.90
CA GLY A 266 -24.32 4.83 3.94
C GLY A 266 -25.52 4.18 4.66
N PRO A 267 -26.66 3.97 3.97
CA PRO A 267 -27.82 3.30 4.55
C PRO A 267 -27.49 1.89 5.05
N GLU A 268 -27.89 1.59 6.30
CA GLU A 268 -27.84 0.24 6.84
C GLU A 268 -29.03 -0.58 6.33
N ILE A 269 -28.79 -1.62 5.52
CA ILE A 269 -29.86 -2.50 5.02
C ILE A 269 -29.65 -3.92 5.56
N ASN A 270 -30.64 -4.42 6.30
CA ASN A 270 -30.65 -5.77 6.86
C ASN A 270 -31.91 -6.53 6.44
N LEU A 271 -31.74 -7.54 5.58
CA LEU A 271 -32.84 -8.37 5.05
C LEU A 271 -32.87 -9.79 5.61
N ARG A 272 -32.03 -10.10 6.62
CA ARG A 272 -31.89 -11.43 7.24
C ARG A 272 -31.70 -12.55 6.22
N LEU A 273 -30.77 -12.34 5.30
CA LEU A 273 -30.40 -13.30 4.25
C LEU A 273 -28.88 -13.28 4.03
N PRO A 274 -28.29 -14.40 3.58
CA PRO A 274 -26.86 -14.47 3.32
C PRO A 274 -26.51 -13.63 2.09
N ALA A 275 -25.67 -12.61 2.30
CA ALA A 275 -25.16 -11.70 1.28
C ALA A 275 -23.62 -11.67 1.40
N LEU A 276 -22.95 -12.57 0.70
CA LEU A 276 -21.50 -12.78 0.77
C LEU A 276 -20.97 -13.42 -0.51
N ILE A 277 -19.66 -13.28 -0.74
CA ILE A 277 -18.91 -14.02 -1.77
C ILE A 277 -18.41 -15.32 -1.11
N PRO A 278 -18.96 -16.49 -1.46
CA PRO A 278 -18.61 -17.72 -0.80
C PRO A 278 -17.26 -18.26 -1.28
N GLU A 279 -16.60 -19.07 -0.45
CA GLU A 279 -15.21 -19.52 -0.65
C GLU A 279 -15.07 -20.54 -1.79
N ASP A 280 -16.13 -21.29 -2.07
CA ASP A 280 -16.26 -22.19 -3.21
C ASP A 280 -16.27 -21.45 -4.56
N TYR A 281 -16.79 -20.21 -4.59
CA TYR A 281 -16.79 -19.37 -5.78
C TYR A 281 -15.50 -18.57 -5.95
N LEU A 282 -14.93 -18.06 -4.85
CA LEU A 282 -13.65 -17.35 -4.86
C LEU A 282 -12.78 -17.77 -3.67
N PRO A 283 -11.86 -18.74 -3.86
CA PRO A 283 -11.02 -19.25 -2.78
C PRO A 283 -9.99 -18.22 -2.29
N ASP A 284 -9.46 -17.37 -3.19
CA ASP A 284 -8.47 -16.36 -2.81
C ASP A 284 -9.08 -15.25 -1.95
N VAL A 285 -8.63 -15.18 -0.69
CA VAL A 285 -9.09 -14.20 0.30
C VAL A 285 -8.75 -12.78 -0.13
N HIS A 286 -7.59 -12.57 -0.77
CA HIS A 286 -7.16 -11.23 -1.17
C HIS A 286 -8.02 -10.68 -2.32
N ALA A 287 -8.24 -11.47 -3.37
CA ALA A 287 -9.16 -11.12 -4.44
C ALA A 287 -10.59 -10.88 -3.92
N ARG A 288 -11.04 -11.65 -2.92
CA ARG A 288 -12.38 -11.47 -2.33
C ARG A 288 -12.53 -10.13 -1.62
N LEU A 289 -11.51 -9.73 -0.87
CA LEU A 289 -11.49 -8.42 -0.20
C LEU A 289 -11.49 -7.26 -1.19
N ILE A 290 -10.74 -7.38 -2.29
CA ILE A 290 -10.75 -6.38 -3.37
C ILE A 290 -12.16 -6.27 -3.98
N LEU A 291 -12.82 -7.40 -4.26
CA LEU A 291 -14.18 -7.41 -4.82
C LEU A 291 -15.20 -6.81 -3.84
N TYR A 292 -15.13 -7.14 -2.54
CA TYR A 292 -15.99 -6.50 -1.54
C TYR A 292 -15.81 -4.97 -1.53
N LYS A 293 -14.57 -4.49 -1.59
CA LYS A 293 -14.29 -3.06 -1.66
C LYS A 293 -14.86 -2.44 -2.94
N ARG A 294 -14.65 -3.06 -4.10
CA ARG A 294 -15.18 -2.58 -5.38
C ARG A 294 -16.71 -2.55 -5.40
N ILE A 295 -17.37 -3.56 -4.85
CA ILE A 295 -18.84 -3.59 -4.69
C ILE A 295 -19.29 -2.45 -3.79
N ALA A 296 -18.66 -2.27 -2.62
CA ALA A 296 -19.04 -1.24 -1.67
C ALA A 296 -18.76 0.20 -2.15
N SER A 297 -17.76 0.37 -3.02
CA SER A 297 -17.37 1.68 -3.60
C SER A 297 -18.06 1.98 -4.94
N ALA A 298 -18.94 1.11 -5.44
CA ALA A 298 -19.69 1.38 -6.66
C ALA A 298 -20.60 2.60 -6.43
N THR A 299 -20.56 3.57 -7.35
CA THR A 299 -21.29 4.85 -7.23
C THR A 299 -22.65 4.83 -7.91
N ASP A 300 -22.85 3.92 -8.86
CA ASP A 300 -24.04 3.82 -9.69
C ASP A 300 -24.38 2.35 -10.02
N GLU A 301 -25.60 2.16 -10.53
CA GLU A 301 -26.10 0.85 -10.94
C GLU A 301 -25.28 0.26 -12.10
N ASP A 302 -24.82 1.10 -13.02
CA ASP A 302 -24.05 0.67 -14.18
C ASP A 302 -22.68 0.15 -13.79
N GLY A 303 -21.95 0.82 -12.89
CA GLY A 303 -20.68 0.32 -12.36
C GLY A 303 -20.82 -1.00 -11.60
N LEU A 304 -21.97 -1.22 -10.96
CA LEU A 304 -22.26 -2.49 -10.29
C LEU A 304 -22.58 -3.61 -11.30
N LYS A 305 -23.26 -3.30 -12.41
CA LYS A 305 -23.50 -4.24 -13.53
C LYS A 305 -22.20 -4.62 -14.23
N ASP A 306 -21.34 -3.65 -14.50
CA ASP A 306 -20.02 -3.91 -15.11
C ASP A 306 -19.18 -4.85 -14.23
N LEU A 307 -19.20 -4.62 -12.91
CA LEU A 307 -18.53 -5.49 -11.96
C LEU A 307 -19.14 -6.90 -11.93
N GLN A 308 -20.46 -7.01 -12.02
CA GLN A 308 -21.16 -8.29 -12.13
C GLN A 308 -20.77 -9.04 -13.41
N VAL A 309 -20.68 -8.36 -14.56
CA VAL A 309 -20.23 -8.96 -15.82
C VAL A 309 -18.79 -9.42 -15.71
N GLU A 310 -17.90 -8.60 -15.15
CA GLU A 310 -16.50 -8.97 -14.90
C GLU A 310 -16.38 -10.21 -14.01
N MET A 311 -17.19 -10.29 -12.95
CA MET A 311 -17.20 -11.47 -12.06
C MET A 311 -17.66 -12.73 -12.80
N ILE A 312 -18.66 -12.61 -13.68
CA ILE A 312 -19.16 -13.74 -14.47
C ILE A 312 -18.11 -14.21 -15.48
N ASP A 313 -17.45 -13.27 -16.17
CA ASP A 313 -16.42 -13.59 -17.16
C ASP A 313 -15.19 -14.27 -16.53
N ARG A 314 -14.80 -13.81 -15.34
CA ARG A 314 -13.59 -14.30 -14.64
C ARG A 314 -13.82 -15.56 -13.81
N PHE A 315 -14.98 -15.69 -13.18
CA PHE A 315 -15.25 -16.72 -12.15
C PHE A 315 -16.49 -17.56 -12.43
N GLY A 316 -17.22 -17.31 -13.53
CA GLY A 316 -18.43 -18.03 -13.89
C GLY A 316 -19.68 -17.53 -13.15
N LEU A 317 -20.75 -18.31 -13.23
CA LEU A 317 -22.07 -17.91 -12.74
C LEU A 317 -22.09 -17.55 -11.25
N LEU A 318 -22.71 -16.41 -10.92
CA LEU A 318 -22.80 -15.94 -9.53
C LEU A 318 -23.67 -16.87 -8.66
N PRO A 319 -23.14 -17.32 -7.51
CA PRO A 319 -23.93 -17.98 -6.48
C PRO A 319 -25.04 -17.09 -5.94
N GLU A 320 -26.08 -17.71 -5.36
CA GLU A 320 -27.21 -16.99 -4.76
C GLU A 320 -26.78 -15.99 -3.66
N PRO A 321 -25.87 -16.32 -2.73
CA PRO A 321 -25.37 -15.35 -1.74
C PRO A 321 -24.66 -14.14 -2.37
N THR A 322 -23.98 -14.33 -3.51
CA THR A 322 -23.30 -13.24 -4.22
C THR A 322 -24.29 -12.37 -4.99
N LYS A 323 -25.31 -12.98 -5.61
CA LYS A 323 -26.43 -12.23 -6.23
C LYS A 323 -27.15 -11.35 -5.21
N ASN A 324 -27.38 -11.89 -4.02
CA ASN A 324 -27.98 -11.16 -2.91
C ASN A 324 -27.12 -9.97 -2.47
N LEU A 325 -25.80 -10.14 -2.41
CA LEU A 325 -24.86 -9.07 -2.09
C LEU A 325 -24.95 -7.91 -3.09
N ILE A 326 -24.96 -8.20 -4.39
CA ILE A 326 -25.09 -7.19 -5.45
C ILE A 326 -26.44 -6.46 -5.33
N ARG A 327 -27.56 -7.19 -5.18
CA ARG A 327 -28.89 -6.56 -5.02
C ARG A 327 -28.99 -5.70 -3.76
N LEU A 328 -28.36 -6.13 -2.66
CA LEU A 328 -28.34 -5.36 -1.42
C LEU A 328 -27.56 -4.05 -1.59
N THR A 329 -26.43 -4.07 -2.31
CA THR A 329 -25.67 -2.86 -2.66
C THR A 329 -26.49 -1.93 -3.56
N LEU A 330 -27.23 -2.46 -4.53
CA LEU A 330 -28.12 -1.64 -5.37
C LEU A 330 -29.20 -0.94 -4.53
N LEU A 331 -29.83 -1.67 -3.60
CA LEU A 331 -30.76 -1.07 -2.65
C LEU A 331 -30.11 0.00 -1.78
N LYS A 332 -28.83 -0.15 -1.40
CA LYS A 332 -28.11 0.88 -0.65
C LYS A 332 -27.95 2.16 -1.45
N LEU A 333 -27.59 2.06 -2.73
CA LEU A 333 -27.47 3.23 -3.61
C LEU A 333 -28.81 3.98 -3.74
N GLN A 334 -29.91 3.23 -3.91
CA GLN A 334 -31.25 3.81 -3.95
C GLN A 334 -31.65 4.44 -2.61
N ALA A 335 -31.37 3.76 -1.50
CA ALA A 335 -31.67 4.25 -0.16
C ALA A 335 -30.90 5.55 0.15
N GLU A 336 -29.66 5.68 -0.32
CA GLU A 336 -28.84 6.88 -0.14
C GLU A 336 -29.44 8.07 -0.90
N GLN A 337 -29.88 7.86 -2.16
CA GLN A 337 -30.59 8.88 -2.93
C GLN A 337 -31.91 9.32 -2.29
N LEU A 338 -32.59 8.41 -1.57
CA LEU A 338 -33.83 8.68 -0.85
C LEU A 338 -33.60 9.25 0.57
N GLY A 339 -32.35 9.47 0.99
CA GLY A 339 -32.03 9.94 2.35
C GLY A 339 -32.52 8.98 3.43
N ILE A 340 -32.46 7.67 3.17
CA ILE A 340 -32.81 6.62 4.14
C ILE A 340 -31.55 6.30 4.97
N LYS A 341 -31.69 6.24 6.29
CA LYS A 341 -30.60 5.83 7.20
C LYS A 341 -30.53 4.32 7.41
N LYS A 342 -31.71 3.69 7.57
CA LYS A 342 -31.78 2.28 7.93
C LYS A 342 -33.00 1.60 7.33
N VAL A 343 -32.82 0.36 6.91
CA VAL A 343 -33.87 -0.54 6.43
C VAL A 343 -33.69 -1.89 7.10
N ASP A 344 -34.67 -2.32 7.88
CA ASP A 344 -34.75 -3.66 8.42
C ASP A 344 -35.93 -4.38 7.77
N GLY A 345 -35.68 -5.47 7.03
CA GLY A 345 -36.69 -6.33 6.40
C GLY A 345 -36.65 -7.75 6.96
N GLY A 346 -37.82 -8.30 7.31
CA GLY A 346 -37.97 -9.66 7.81
C GLY A 346 -39.22 -10.36 7.25
N PRO A 347 -39.49 -11.60 7.71
CA PRO A 347 -40.54 -12.44 7.12
C PRO A 347 -41.97 -11.89 7.19
N GLN A 348 -42.27 -10.99 8.13
CA GLN A 348 -43.62 -10.43 8.33
C GLN A 348 -43.71 -8.92 8.08
N GLY A 349 -42.65 -8.31 7.56
CA GLY A 349 -42.58 -6.86 7.42
C GLY A 349 -41.20 -6.32 7.77
N GLY A 350 -41.15 -5.00 7.89
CA GLY A 350 -39.93 -4.28 8.18
C GLY A 350 -40.17 -2.83 8.57
N ARG A 351 -39.06 -2.11 8.74
CA ARG A 351 -39.04 -0.69 9.07
C ARG A 351 -38.00 0.04 8.22
N ILE A 352 -38.31 1.27 7.88
CA ILE A 352 -37.44 2.21 7.17
C ILE A 352 -37.30 3.43 8.07
N GLU A 353 -36.07 3.82 8.35
CA GLU A 353 -35.73 5.02 9.10
C GLU A 353 -35.19 6.06 8.14
N PHE A 354 -35.89 7.20 8.04
CA PHE A 354 -35.48 8.31 7.19
C PHE A 354 -34.50 9.24 7.93
N ALA A 355 -33.61 9.87 7.16
CA ALA A 355 -32.80 10.99 7.65
C ALA A 355 -33.67 12.23 7.87
N ALA A 356 -33.14 13.19 8.64
CA ALA A 356 -33.86 14.45 8.93
C ALA A 356 -34.06 15.33 7.68
N ASP A 357 -33.21 15.15 6.69
CA ASP A 357 -33.12 15.88 5.42
C ASP A 357 -33.55 15.00 4.22
N THR A 358 -34.47 14.06 4.42
CA THR A 358 -34.93 13.17 3.35
C THR A 358 -35.63 13.94 2.21
N PRO A 359 -35.31 13.66 0.93
CA PRO A 359 -35.98 14.23 -0.23
C PRO A 359 -37.35 13.58 -0.54
N VAL A 360 -37.78 12.59 0.25
CA VAL A 360 -39.04 11.87 0.04
C VAL A 360 -40.24 12.78 0.37
N ASP A 361 -41.18 12.92 -0.57
CA ASP A 361 -42.39 13.72 -0.40
C ASP A 361 -43.28 13.14 0.73
N PRO A 362 -43.54 13.89 1.82
CA PRO A 362 -44.44 13.46 2.89
C PRO A 362 -45.84 13.09 2.39
N LEU A 363 -46.34 13.73 1.33
CA LEU A 363 -47.66 13.44 0.75
C LEU A 363 -47.72 12.04 0.10
N ALA A 364 -46.61 11.55 -0.46
CA ALA A 364 -46.53 10.20 -1.03
C ALA A 364 -46.64 9.15 0.09
N LEU A 365 -45.96 9.37 1.22
CA LEU A 365 -46.04 8.49 2.39
C LEU A 365 -47.44 8.46 3.01
N ILE A 366 -48.10 9.63 3.13
CA ILE A 366 -49.47 9.73 3.65
C ILE A 366 -50.46 9.00 2.73
N LYS A 367 -50.35 9.17 1.40
CA LYS A 367 -51.21 8.46 0.42
C LYS A 367 -51.05 6.95 0.49
N LEU A 368 -49.82 6.45 0.69
CA LEU A 368 -49.56 5.01 0.87
C LEU A 368 -50.24 4.45 2.12
N ILE A 369 -50.20 5.19 3.23
CA ILE A 369 -50.85 4.79 4.49
C ILE A 369 -52.37 4.82 4.36
N GLN A 370 -52.94 5.87 3.75
CA GLN A 370 -54.39 5.97 3.53
C GLN A 370 -54.92 4.89 2.59
N GLY A 371 -54.14 4.54 1.55
CA GLY A 371 -54.51 3.48 0.61
C GLY A 371 -54.43 2.07 1.21
N GLN A 372 -53.46 1.81 2.10
CA GLN A 372 -53.26 0.48 2.71
C GLN A 372 -52.90 0.56 4.21
N PRO A 373 -53.84 1.00 5.07
CA PRO A 373 -53.57 1.27 6.50
C PRO A 373 -53.26 0.01 7.33
N LYS A 374 -53.64 -1.17 6.82
CA LYS A 374 -53.28 -2.45 7.43
C LYS A 374 -51.83 -2.87 7.12
N ARG A 375 -51.22 -2.32 6.08
CA ARG A 375 -49.87 -2.67 5.61
C ARG A 375 -48.82 -1.62 5.94
N TYR A 376 -49.18 -0.33 6.04
CA TYR A 376 -48.23 0.75 6.30
C TYR A 376 -48.63 1.56 7.52
N LYS A 377 -47.67 1.90 8.38
CA LYS A 377 -47.87 2.74 9.56
C LYS A 377 -46.65 3.60 9.83
N PHE A 378 -46.85 4.80 10.37
CA PHE A 378 -45.76 5.57 10.98
C PHE A 378 -45.60 5.16 12.46
N GLU A 379 -44.35 5.09 12.90
CA GLU A 379 -43.98 4.82 14.30
C GLU A 379 -43.09 5.96 14.80
N GLY A 380 -43.70 7.09 15.17
CA GLY A 380 -42.97 8.32 15.50
C GLY A 380 -42.72 9.21 14.27
N ALA A 381 -41.71 10.08 14.36
CA ALA A 381 -41.49 11.13 13.36
C ALA A 381 -40.68 10.68 12.12
N THR A 382 -39.81 9.67 12.26
CA THR A 382 -38.83 9.30 11.22
C THR A 382 -38.90 7.83 10.80
N LEU A 383 -39.71 7.00 11.47
CA LEU A 383 -39.80 5.56 11.23
C LEU A 383 -41.09 5.20 10.50
N PHE A 384 -40.94 4.54 9.36
CA PHE A 384 -42.01 4.01 8.54
C PHE A 384 -41.99 2.48 8.58
N LYS A 385 -43.10 1.89 9.02
CA LYS A 385 -43.26 0.45 9.19
C LYS A 385 -44.13 -0.13 8.09
N PHE A 386 -43.68 -1.21 7.49
CA PHE A 386 -44.43 -1.99 6.53
C PHE A 386 -44.66 -3.41 7.07
N MET A 387 -45.89 -3.91 7.00
CA MET A 387 -46.33 -5.21 7.50
C MET A 387 -46.84 -6.02 6.31
N VAL A 388 -45.90 -6.60 5.59
CA VAL A 388 -46.15 -7.43 4.40
C VAL A 388 -45.48 -8.77 4.64
N PRO A 389 -46.20 -9.90 4.51
CA PRO A 389 -45.58 -11.22 4.59
C PRO A 389 -44.63 -11.40 3.40
N MET A 390 -43.35 -11.67 3.70
CA MET A 390 -42.25 -11.83 2.75
C MET A 390 -41.36 -13.00 3.23
N GLU A 391 -41.90 -14.21 3.15
CA GLU A 391 -41.22 -15.40 3.68
C GLU A 391 -39.94 -15.67 2.89
N ARG A 392 -40.00 -15.49 1.56
CA ARG A 392 -38.88 -15.74 0.66
C ARG A 392 -37.96 -14.51 0.51
N PRO A 393 -36.64 -14.71 0.35
CA PRO A 393 -35.70 -13.62 0.07
C PRO A 393 -36.08 -12.74 -1.12
N GLU A 394 -36.54 -13.35 -2.23
CA GLU A 394 -36.97 -12.60 -3.41
C GLU A 394 -38.16 -11.68 -3.14
N GLU A 395 -39.13 -12.13 -2.34
CA GLU A 395 -40.28 -11.31 -1.96
C GLU A 395 -39.86 -10.08 -1.16
N ARG A 396 -38.80 -10.20 -0.33
CA ARG A 396 -38.25 -9.08 0.44
C ARG A 396 -37.61 -8.05 -0.47
N PHE A 397 -36.78 -8.49 -1.41
CA PHE A 397 -36.18 -7.58 -2.39
C PHE A 397 -37.25 -6.88 -3.25
N ASN A 398 -38.16 -7.64 -3.85
CA ASN A 398 -39.19 -7.08 -4.72
C ASN A 398 -40.11 -6.08 -3.99
N THR A 399 -40.43 -6.36 -2.72
CA THR A 399 -41.25 -5.45 -1.91
C THR A 399 -40.50 -4.14 -1.62
N LEU A 400 -39.21 -4.20 -1.32
CA LEU A 400 -38.40 -3.01 -1.06
C LEU A 400 -38.12 -2.20 -2.33
N GLU A 401 -37.79 -2.87 -3.44
CA GLU A 401 -37.61 -2.23 -4.75
C GLU A 401 -38.88 -1.49 -5.17
N ALA A 402 -40.05 -2.13 -5.08
CA ALA A 402 -41.34 -1.52 -5.39
C ALA A 402 -41.72 -0.38 -4.43
N LEU A 403 -41.27 -0.45 -3.17
CA LEU A 403 -41.49 0.60 -2.19
C LEU A 403 -40.58 1.80 -2.50
N PHE A 404 -39.31 1.57 -2.79
CA PHE A 404 -38.35 2.61 -3.15
C PHE A 404 -38.77 3.33 -4.43
N GLU A 405 -39.18 2.60 -5.47
CA GLU A 405 -39.68 3.19 -6.72
C GLU A 405 -40.88 4.12 -6.51
N ARG A 406 -41.75 3.80 -5.55
CA ARG A 406 -42.90 4.65 -5.18
C ARG A 406 -42.51 5.87 -4.35
N LEU A 407 -41.37 5.81 -3.66
CA LEU A 407 -40.82 6.91 -2.85
C LEU A 407 -39.86 7.78 -3.66
N THR A 408 -39.34 7.30 -4.79
CA THR A 408 -38.53 8.10 -5.71
C THR A 408 -39.37 9.28 -6.21
N PRO A 409 -38.88 10.53 -6.05
CA PRO A 409 -39.58 11.68 -6.58
C PRO A 409 -39.70 11.52 -8.09
N LYS A 410 -40.92 11.54 -8.63
CA LYS A 410 -41.11 11.64 -10.07
C LYS A 410 -40.57 12.99 -10.52
N SER A 411 -39.48 12.99 -11.26
CA SER A 411 -38.99 14.19 -11.95
C SER A 411 -40.14 14.79 -12.75
N ALA A 412 -40.46 16.06 -12.47
CA ALA A 412 -41.37 16.86 -13.28
C ALA A 412 -40.68 17.30 -14.57
#